data_AF-A0A848R175-F1
#
_entry.id   AF-A0A848R175-F1
#
_cell.length_a   1.000
_cell.length_b   1.000
_cell.length_c   1.000
_cell.angle_alpha   90.00
_cell.angle_beta   90.00
_cell.angle_gamma   90.00
#
_symmetry.space_group_name_H-M   'P 1'
#
loop_
_entity.id
_entity.type
_entity.pdbx_description
1 polymer ?
#
loop_
_entity_poly.entity_id
_entity_poly.type
_entity_poly.pdbx_seq_one_letter_code
_entity_poly.pdbx_strand_id
1 'polypeptide(L)'
;MTRNAFWGLCIGLCLTGTQAIAQKMESKSIKTTDKTDSISFHIDGITEGETLFTVIGGPEAPVINAGMPGTEGIQGGFEGGSIVKINGVYHMFPTERAGVKGMPAYHDRVKTRIGHWTSTDAVHWTRQSTILESSGVYALVHEDNPMNDRRSAIWSYMPVFSEENNRWYGFYLAYTTDKEIAPNHSFGRIWRCESEKEGLEGIGGPYRDMGIMIEPGLDSQLWEGRQGVASFFPYKVDKGWNAFISGAYPYETRADYPLKGGEKRKVWAVGLAESENLEGPWKRMGEEINPITSIHPQFVENPIRIPITQRNLHSDV
;
A
#
# COMPACT_ATOMS: atom_id res chain seq x y z
N MET A 1 5.70 -3.96 -29.24
CA MET A 1 4.62 -3.07 -28.78
C MET A 1 4.49 -3.21 -27.27
N THR A 2 5.26 -2.42 -26.55
CA THR A 2 5.24 -2.33 -25.08
C THR A 2 4.05 -1.47 -24.66
N ARG A 3 3.15 -2.05 -23.86
CA ARG A 3 1.97 -1.35 -23.32
C ARG A 3 2.30 -0.94 -21.88
N ASN A 4 2.47 0.36 -21.66
CA ASN A 4 2.67 0.94 -20.35
C ASN A 4 1.30 1.09 -19.67
N ALA A 5 0.95 0.18 -18.77
CA ALA A 5 -0.18 0.35 -17.86
C ALA A 5 0.32 1.03 -16.58
N PHE A 6 0.26 2.36 -16.58
CA PHE A 6 0.49 3.21 -15.40
C PHE A 6 -0.71 3.04 -14.46
N TRP A 7 -0.47 2.57 -13.23
CA TRP A 7 -1.46 2.62 -12.16
C TRP A 7 -0.97 3.68 -11.18
N GLY A 8 -1.72 4.78 -11.10
CA GLY A 8 -1.35 5.97 -10.34
C GLY A 8 -1.28 5.69 -8.84
N LEU A 9 -0.23 6.21 -8.22
CA LEU A 9 -0.11 6.41 -6.78
C LEU A 9 -1.30 7.27 -6.31
N CYS A 10 -2.30 6.67 -5.66
CA CYS A 10 -3.34 7.43 -4.97
C CYS A 10 -2.77 7.95 -3.65
N ILE A 11 -2.28 9.20 -3.64
CA ILE A 11 -1.94 9.90 -2.39
C ILE A 11 -3.26 10.35 -1.74
N GLY A 12 -3.83 9.50 -0.90
CA GLY A 12 -4.90 9.89 0.01
C GLY A 12 -4.31 10.62 1.21
N LEU A 13 -4.16 11.95 1.12
CA LEU A 13 -3.83 12.79 2.27
C LEU A 13 -5.08 12.96 3.13
N CYS A 14 -5.13 12.24 4.25
CA CYS A 14 -6.24 12.35 5.19
C CYS A 14 -5.90 13.35 6.30
N LEU A 15 -6.51 14.54 6.25
CA LEU A 15 -6.62 15.42 7.41
C LEU A 15 -7.92 15.11 8.13
N THR A 16 -7.87 15.01 9.45
CA THR A 16 -9.07 15.01 10.30
C THR A 16 -9.73 16.38 10.23
N GLY A 17 -10.48 16.60 9.16
CA GLY A 17 -11.39 17.71 8.96
C GLY A 17 -12.61 17.15 8.24
N THR A 18 -13.62 16.75 9.00
CA THR A 18 -14.91 16.31 8.47
C THR A 18 -15.56 17.46 7.70
N GLN A 19 -15.53 17.41 6.37
CA GLN A 19 -16.55 18.08 5.56
C GLN A 19 -17.39 17.00 4.88
N ALA A 20 -18.69 17.05 5.13
CA ALA A 20 -19.65 16.20 4.45
C ALA A 20 -19.57 16.49 2.94
N ILE A 21 -19.23 15.48 2.15
CA ILE A 21 -19.27 15.58 0.69
C ILE A 21 -20.75 15.69 0.29
N ALA A 22 -21.20 16.90 -0.05
CA ALA A 22 -22.58 17.17 -0.48
C ALA A 22 -22.80 16.95 -1.98
N GLN A 23 -21.76 16.63 -2.76
CA GLN A 23 -21.90 16.41 -4.20
C GLN A 23 -22.07 14.93 -4.56
N LYS A 24 -23.05 14.70 -5.44
CA LYS A 24 -23.31 13.41 -6.07
C LYS A 24 -22.11 13.04 -6.96
N MET A 25 -21.42 11.96 -6.62
CA MET A 25 -20.33 11.44 -7.43
C MET A 25 -20.84 11.00 -8.81
N GLU A 26 -20.27 11.55 -9.88
CA GLU A 26 -20.53 11.09 -11.26
C GLU A 26 -19.38 10.22 -11.75
N SER A 27 -19.69 9.05 -12.30
CA SER A 27 -18.70 8.19 -12.94
C SER A 27 -18.49 8.63 -14.40
N LYS A 28 -17.24 8.71 -14.85
CA LYS A 28 -16.89 8.85 -16.26
C LYS A 28 -16.04 7.67 -16.71
N SER A 29 -16.44 7.06 -17.82
CA SER A 29 -15.64 6.03 -18.50
C SER A 29 -14.51 6.71 -19.26
N ILE A 30 -13.26 6.46 -18.86
CA ILE A 30 -12.10 6.80 -19.67
C ILE A 30 -11.86 5.61 -20.59
N LYS A 31 -12.16 5.76 -21.87
CA LYS A 31 -11.79 4.77 -22.89
C LYS A 31 -10.28 4.85 -23.09
N THR A 32 -9.53 4.00 -22.42
CA THR A 32 -8.11 3.82 -22.70
C THR A 32 -7.92 2.83 -23.86
N THR A 33 -6.82 2.95 -24.61
CA THR A 33 -6.54 2.14 -25.82
C THR A 33 -6.20 0.68 -25.53
N ASP A 34 -5.94 0.34 -24.27
CA ASP A 34 -5.93 -0.99 -23.71
C ASP A 34 -7.37 -1.38 -23.32
N LYS A 35 -7.86 -2.49 -23.90
CA LYS A 35 -9.23 -3.01 -23.76
C LYS A 35 -9.63 -3.46 -22.34
N THR A 36 -9.09 -2.82 -21.30
CA THR A 36 -9.55 -2.96 -19.93
C THR A 36 -10.45 -1.77 -19.63
N ASP A 37 -11.76 -1.97 -19.71
CA ASP A 37 -12.73 -1.04 -19.18
C ASP A 37 -12.51 -0.93 -17.67
N SER A 38 -11.73 0.06 -17.25
CA SER A 38 -11.64 0.45 -15.85
C SER A 38 -12.55 1.65 -15.65
N ILE A 39 -13.45 1.54 -14.67
CA ILE A 39 -14.18 2.70 -14.16
C ILE A 39 -13.17 3.41 -13.24
N SER A 40 -12.41 4.34 -13.80
CA SER A 40 -11.61 5.26 -12.99
C SER A 40 -12.57 6.26 -12.35
N PHE A 41 -12.62 6.28 -11.02
CA PHE A 41 -13.21 7.39 -10.30
C PHE A 41 -12.18 8.52 -10.30
N HIS A 42 -12.27 9.40 -11.30
CA HIS A 42 -11.79 10.76 -11.08
C HIS A 42 -12.79 11.41 -10.13
N ILE A 43 -12.44 11.45 -8.85
CA ILE A 43 -12.86 12.60 -8.06
C ILE A 43 -11.91 13.69 -8.54
N ASP A 44 -12.29 14.36 -9.63
CA ASP A 44 -11.85 15.75 -9.80
C ASP A 44 -12.49 16.46 -8.60
N GLY A 45 -11.81 16.38 -7.47
CA GLY A 45 -12.12 17.15 -6.28
C GLY A 45 -11.76 18.58 -6.59
N ILE A 46 -12.48 19.19 -7.54
CA ILE A 46 -12.78 20.60 -7.45
C ILE A 46 -13.74 20.69 -6.26
N THR A 47 -13.17 20.57 -5.06
CA THR A 47 -13.87 21.02 -3.87
C THR A 47 -14.14 22.50 -4.11
N GLU A 48 -15.41 22.90 -4.07
CA GLU A 48 -15.73 24.33 -3.94
C GLU A 48 -15.10 24.81 -2.62
N GLY A 49 -13.95 25.48 -2.72
CA GLY A 49 -13.12 25.88 -1.57
C GLY A 49 -11.69 26.21 -1.99
N GLU A 50 -10.97 26.93 -1.13
CA GLU A 50 -9.54 27.15 -1.34
C GLU A 50 -8.78 25.82 -1.33
N THR A 51 -7.91 25.62 -2.31
CA THR A 51 -7.03 24.45 -2.36
C THR A 51 -6.07 24.47 -1.17
N LEU A 52 -6.11 23.43 -0.33
CA LEU A 52 -5.21 23.30 0.82
C LEU A 52 -3.73 23.18 0.42
N PHE A 53 -3.47 22.66 -0.78
CA PHE A 53 -2.12 22.48 -1.32
C PHE A 53 -2.08 22.93 -2.78
N THR A 54 -0.96 23.54 -3.17
CA THR A 54 -0.65 23.84 -4.58
C THR A 54 0.54 23.00 -5.00
N VAL A 55 0.47 22.42 -6.20
CA VAL A 55 1.64 21.78 -6.81
C VAL A 55 2.59 22.88 -7.27
N ILE A 56 3.72 23.03 -6.59
CA ILE A 56 4.70 24.09 -6.86
C ILE A 56 5.77 23.69 -7.89
N GLY A 57 5.80 22.43 -8.32
CA GLY A 57 6.75 21.95 -9.32
C GLY A 57 6.91 20.42 -9.34
N GLY A 58 7.78 19.96 -10.25
CA GLY A 58 8.10 18.55 -10.47
C GLY A 58 8.54 18.32 -11.91
N PRO A 59 9.26 17.22 -12.21
CA PRO A 59 9.58 16.87 -13.58
C PRO A 59 8.32 16.51 -14.37
N GLU A 60 8.25 16.93 -15.63
CA GLU A 60 7.11 16.61 -16.53
C GLU A 60 7.15 15.16 -17.06
N ALA A 61 8.22 14.42 -16.77
CA ALA A 61 8.42 13.04 -17.19
C ALA A 61 8.74 12.13 -15.99
N PRO A 62 8.48 10.81 -16.09
CA PRO A 62 8.86 9.86 -15.06
C PRO A 62 10.35 9.90 -14.76
N VAL A 63 10.69 9.97 -13.47
CA VAL A 63 12.09 9.96 -12.98
C VAL A 63 12.75 8.58 -13.08
N ILE A 64 11.94 7.53 -13.23
CA ILE A 64 12.39 6.17 -13.56
C ILE A 64 11.48 5.65 -14.68
N ASN A 65 12.10 5.17 -15.76
CA ASN A 65 11.40 4.69 -16.94
C ASN A 65 11.97 3.35 -17.43
N ALA A 66 11.18 2.61 -18.21
CA ALA A 66 11.60 1.36 -18.81
C ALA A 66 12.87 1.53 -19.65
N GLY A 67 13.85 0.65 -19.44
CA GLY A 67 15.15 0.70 -20.13
C GLY A 67 16.21 1.54 -19.42
N MET A 68 15.87 2.23 -18.33
CA MET A 68 16.87 2.82 -17.44
C MET A 68 17.61 1.75 -16.62
N PRO A 69 18.88 2.00 -16.24
CA PRO A 69 19.63 1.10 -15.37
C PRO A 69 18.86 0.73 -14.11
N GLY A 70 18.80 -0.57 -13.79
CA GLY A 70 18.06 -1.12 -12.65
C GLY A 70 16.64 -1.59 -13.00
N THR A 71 16.13 -1.29 -14.20
CA THR A 71 14.78 -1.71 -14.62
C THR A 71 14.73 -3.03 -15.38
N GLU A 72 15.87 -3.67 -15.65
CA GLU A 72 16.03 -4.81 -16.58
C GLU A 72 15.30 -6.11 -16.16
N GLY A 73 14.65 -6.13 -15.01
CA GLY A 73 13.83 -7.24 -14.51
C GLY A 73 12.47 -6.81 -13.99
N ILE A 74 12.00 -5.61 -14.34
CA ILE A 74 10.73 -5.05 -13.90
C ILE A 74 9.78 -5.08 -15.09
N GLN A 75 8.92 -6.09 -15.17
CA GLN A 75 8.03 -6.29 -16.32
C GLN A 75 6.79 -5.41 -16.28
N GLY A 76 6.23 -5.20 -15.08
CA GLY A 76 5.02 -4.43 -14.90
C GLY A 76 5.26 -2.96 -14.55
N GLY A 77 6.43 -2.59 -14.05
CA GLY A 77 6.68 -1.24 -13.48
C GLY A 77 6.56 -1.23 -11.96
N PHE A 78 6.11 -0.12 -11.39
CA PHE A 78 6.12 0.13 -9.95
C PHE A 78 4.72 0.40 -9.40
N GLU A 79 4.53 0.12 -8.11
CA GLU A 79 3.32 0.48 -7.37
C GLU A 79 3.66 0.74 -5.91
N GLY A 80 2.95 1.71 -5.31
CA GLY A 80 3.07 2.03 -3.89
C GLY A 80 4.49 2.31 -3.42
N GLY A 81 4.74 2.04 -2.14
CA GLY A 81 6.01 2.26 -1.49
C GLY A 81 6.13 3.63 -0.84
N SER A 82 7.31 3.88 -0.27
CA SER A 82 7.59 5.09 0.51
C SER A 82 8.94 5.68 0.16
N ILE A 83 9.08 6.99 0.36
CA ILE A 83 10.35 7.70 0.23
C ILE A 83 10.71 8.30 1.59
N VAL A 84 11.94 8.08 2.03
CA VAL A 84 12.53 8.67 3.24
C VAL A 84 13.79 9.41 2.88
N LYS A 85 14.01 10.60 3.44
CA LYS A 85 15.25 11.35 3.27
C LYS A 85 16.11 11.26 4.52
N ILE A 86 17.34 10.77 4.38
CA ILE A 86 18.33 10.65 5.46
C ILE A 86 19.61 11.32 4.99
N ASN A 87 20.16 12.24 5.78
CA ASN A 87 21.48 12.84 5.53
C ASN A 87 21.67 13.37 4.08
N GLY A 88 20.61 13.95 3.51
CA GLY A 88 20.63 14.49 2.14
C GLY A 88 20.31 13.48 1.03
N VAL A 89 20.20 12.19 1.34
CA VAL A 89 19.90 11.10 0.40
C VAL A 89 18.44 10.66 0.55
N TYR A 90 17.72 10.59 -0.55
CA TYR A 90 16.41 9.97 -0.65
C TYR A 90 16.56 8.46 -0.82
N HIS A 91 15.76 7.69 -0.10
CA HIS A 91 15.65 6.24 -0.17
C HIS A 91 14.20 5.90 -0.51
N MET A 92 13.98 5.26 -1.67
CA MET A 92 12.66 4.85 -2.12
C MET A 92 12.52 3.33 -2.09
N PHE A 93 11.35 2.87 -1.64
CA PHE A 93 11.03 1.45 -1.48
C PHE A 93 9.76 1.06 -2.26
N PRO A 94 9.78 1.11 -3.59
CA PRO A 94 8.59 0.79 -4.38
C PRO A 94 8.38 -0.72 -4.42
N THR A 95 7.13 -1.15 -4.60
CA THR A 95 6.88 -2.50 -5.09
C THR A 95 7.18 -2.54 -6.58
N GLU A 96 8.16 -3.34 -6.97
CA GLU A 96 8.52 -3.60 -8.35
C GLU A 96 7.74 -4.83 -8.83
N ARG A 97 6.92 -4.67 -9.87
CA ARG A 97 6.20 -5.74 -10.55
C ARG A 97 7.16 -6.53 -11.42
N ALA A 98 7.94 -7.42 -10.81
CA ALA A 98 9.02 -8.14 -11.47
C ALA A 98 8.51 -9.12 -12.53
N GLY A 99 7.46 -9.87 -12.20
CA GLY A 99 6.93 -10.94 -13.06
C GLY A 99 7.95 -12.06 -13.30
N VAL A 100 7.62 -12.95 -14.23
CA VAL A 100 8.57 -13.95 -14.77
C VAL A 100 8.51 -13.90 -16.30
N LYS A 101 9.67 -13.81 -16.95
CA LYS A 101 9.73 -13.70 -18.42
C LYS A 101 9.06 -14.93 -19.06
N GLY A 102 8.13 -14.69 -19.99
CA GLY A 102 7.36 -15.74 -20.65
C GLY A 102 6.08 -16.16 -19.90
N MET A 103 5.85 -15.68 -18.68
CA MET A 103 4.56 -15.80 -18.01
C MET A 103 3.57 -14.74 -18.53
N PRO A 104 2.26 -14.94 -18.38
CA PRO A 104 1.26 -13.93 -18.71
C PRO A 104 1.53 -12.63 -17.99
N ALA A 105 1.24 -11.50 -18.65
CA ALA A 105 1.51 -10.15 -18.11
C ALA A 105 0.99 -9.99 -16.67
N TYR A 106 -0.20 -10.52 -16.37
CA TYR A 106 -0.81 -10.46 -15.04
C TYR A 106 0.05 -11.04 -13.90
N HIS A 107 0.96 -11.96 -14.19
CA HIS A 107 1.84 -12.57 -13.19
C HIS A 107 2.82 -11.56 -12.57
N ASP A 108 3.01 -10.39 -13.19
CA ASP A 108 3.78 -9.27 -12.64
C ASP A 108 3.19 -8.68 -11.34
N ARG A 109 1.88 -8.84 -11.12
CA ARG A 109 1.19 -8.50 -9.88
C ARG A 109 1.34 -9.57 -8.79
N VAL A 110 1.74 -10.78 -9.17
CA VAL A 110 1.92 -11.88 -8.21
C VAL A 110 3.39 -12.00 -7.83
N LYS A 111 4.27 -12.11 -8.83
CA LYS A 111 5.72 -12.10 -8.61
C LYS A 111 6.23 -10.67 -8.49
N THR A 112 6.14 -10.12 -7.30
CA THR A 112 6.64 -8.79 -6.93
C THR A 112 7.91 -8.84 -6.08
N ARG A 113 8.61 -7.72 -6.01
CA ARG A 113 9.76 -7.49 -5.11
C ARG A 113 9.72 -6.07 -4.55
N ILE A 114 10.30 -5.85 -3.37
CA ILE A 114 10.50 -4.51 -2.82
C ILE A 114 11.89 -4.05 -3.22
N GLY A 115 11.96 -3.05 -4.11
CA GLY A 115 13.22 -2.45 -4.52
C GLY A 115 13.74 -1.46 -3.48
N HIS A 116 15.04 -1.21 -3.47
CA HIS A 116 15.62 -0.05 -2.80
C HIS A 116 16.34 0.81 -3.84
N TRP A 117 15.91 2.06 -3.94
CA TRP A 117 16.49 3.06 -4.84
C TRP A 117 16.98 4.25 -4.05
N THR A 118 18.05 4.90 -4.50
CA THR A 118 18.57 6.12 -3.88
C THR A 118 18.74 7.26 -4.87
N SER A 119 18.63 8.48 -4.35
CA SER A 119 18.85 9.71 -5.10
C SER A 119 19.30 10.82 -4.15
N THR A 120 20.08 11.78 -4.63
CA THR A 120 20.43 12.99 -3.86
C THR A 120 19.56 14.20 -4.23
N ASP A 121 18.83 14.13 -5.34
CA ASP A 121 18.04 15.23 -5.91
C ASP A 121 16.57 14.86 -6.18
N ALA A 122 16.18 13.62 -5.88
CA ALA A 122 14.86 13.03 -6.16
C ALA A 122 14.50 12.96 -7.66
N VAL A 123 15.43 13.22 -8.57
CA VAL A 123 15.26 13.19 -10.02
C VAL A 123 16.07 12.05 -10.63
N HIS A 124 17.33 11.91 -10.23
CA HIS A 124 18.22 10.86 -10.72
C HIS A 124 18.32 9.73 -9.69
N TRP A 125 17.78 8.56 -10.06
CA TRP A 125 17.67 7.43 -9.16
C TRP A 125 18.61 6.29 -9.55
N THR A 126 19.27 5.70 -8.55
CA THR A 126 20.10 4.50 -8.69
C THR A 126 19.49 3.35 -7.92
N ARG A 127 19.24 2.23 -8.59
CA ARG A 127 18.80 0.99 -7.92
C ARG A 127 19.95 0.40 -7.10
N GLN A 128 19.69 0.13 -5.83
CA GLN A 128 20.67 -0.43 -4.90
C GLN A 128 20.50 -1.94 -4.73
N SER A 129 19.31 -2.38 -4.33
CA SER A 129 19.09 -3.77 -3.94
C SER A 129 17.62 -4.18 -4.04
N THR A 130 17.36 -5.46 -3.77
CA THR A 130 16.03 -5.98 -3.45
C THR A 130 16.00 -6.23 -1.95
N ILE A 131 15.00 -5.66 -1.25
CA ILE A 131 14.78 -5.88 0.19
C ILE A 131 14.05 -7.19 0.43
N LEU A 132 12.98 -7.43 -0.33
CA LEU A 132 12.13 -8.62 -0.23
C LEU A 132 11.68 -9.05 -1.61
N GLU A 133 11.39 -10.34 -1.78
CA GLU A 133 10.81 -10.90 -2.99
C GLU A 133 9.72 -11.91 -2.64
N SER A 134 8.60 -11.84 -3.34
CA SER A 134 7.51 -12.81 -3.22
C SER A 134 7.86 -14.14 -3.89
N SER A 135 7.17 -15.21 -3.53
CA SER A 135 7.37 -16.49 -4.24
C SER A 135 6.79 -16.49 -5.65
N GLY A 136 5.70 -15.74 -5.88
CA GLY A 136 4.95 -15.78 -7.13
C GLY A 136 4.05 -17.01 -7.30
N VAL A 137 3.87 -17.83 -6.25
CA VAL A 137 3.18 -19.13 -6.28
C VAL A 137 1.70 -18.97 -5.95
N TYR A 138 0.81 -19.35 -6.85
CA TYR A 138 -0.62 -19.33 -6.60
C TYR A 138 -1.05 -20.38 -5.56
N ALA A 139 -2.16 -20.11 -4.89
CA ALA A 139 -2.80 -20.96 -3.91
C ALA A 139 -3.14 -22.35 -4.48
N LEU A 140 -3.08 -23.35 -3.60
CA LEU A 140 -3.49 -24.72 -3.86
C LEU A 140 -4.99 -24.93 -3.59
N VAL A 141 -5.54 -24.17 -2.63
CA VAL A 141 -6.96 -24.19 -2.24
C VAL A 141 -7.47 -22.76 -2.05
N HIS A 142 -8.78 -22.54 -2.14
CA HIS A 142 -9.40 -21.21 -2.17
C HIS A 142 -9.53 -20.53 -0.81
N GLU A 143 -9.40 -21.29 0.27
CA GLU A 143 -9.49 -20.86 1.66
C GLU A 143 -8.17 -20.30 2.19
N ASP A 144 -8.21 -19.58 3.30
CA ASP A 144 -7.01 -19.29 4.09
C ASP A 144 -6.51 -20.59 4.73
N ASN A 145 -5.53 -21.22 4.10
CA ASN A 145 -5.01 -22.52 4.47
C ASN A 145 -3.48 -22.46 4.61
N PRO A 146 -2.87 -23.03 5.68
CA PRO A 146 -1.42 -23.06 5.86
C PRO A 146 -0.63 -23.77 4.74
N MET A 147 -1.28 -24.61 3.91
CA MET A 147 -0.67 -25.22 2.73
C MET A 147 -0.48 -24.23 1.58
N ASN A 148 -1.25 -23.14 1.56
CA ASN A 148 -1.08 -22.08 0.57
C ASN A 148 0.16 -21.26 0.91
N ASP A 149 0.79 -20.73 -0.14
CA ASP A 149 1.80 -19.71 0.05
C ASP A 149 1.13 -18.40 0.55
N ARG A 150 1.49 -17.99 1.76
CA ARG A 150 0.98 -16.79 2.42
C ARG A 150 1.80 -15.52 2.10
N ARG A 151 2.81 -15.64 1.23
CA ARG A 151 3.66 -14.57 0.69
C ARG A 151 3.82 -14.69 -0.83
N SER A 152 2.75 -15.15 -1.46
CA SER A 152 2.63 -15.32 -2.91
C SER A 152 2.88 -14.01 -3.67
N ALA A 153 2.38 -12.89 -3.13
CA ALA A 153 2.64 -11.54 -3.60
C ALA A 153 2.93 -10.61 -2.43
N ILE A 154 3.87 -9.68 -2.58
CA ILE A 154 4.24 -8.71 -1.55
C ILE A 154 4.12 -7.26 -2.06
N TRP A 155 3.57 -6.37 -1.23
CA TRP A 155 3.21 -5.02 -1.66
C TRP A 155 3.42 -3.98 -0.55
N SER A 156 3.38 -2.70 -0.93
CA SER A 156 3.25 -1.54 -0.04
C SER A 156 4.23 -1.55 1.14
N TYR A 157 5.54 -1.52 0.85
CA TYR A 157 6.57 -1.47 1.89
C TYR A 157 6.61 -0.10 2.57
N MET A 158 6.60 -0.13 3.90
CA MET A 158 6.59 1.04 4.78
C MET A 158 7.79 0.99 5.73
N PRO A 159 8.87 1.75 5.44
CA PRO A 159 10.01 1.88 6.35
C PRO A 159 9.66 2.84 7.50
N VAL A 160 9.87 2.38 8.73
CA VAL A 160 9.62 3.16 9.95
C VAL A 160 10.84 3.02 10.85
N PHE A 161 11.42 4.14 11.29
CA PHE A 161 12.52 4.10 12.24
C PHE A 161 11.97 3.97 13.67
N SER A 162 12.38 2.93 14.37
CA SER A 162 12.18 2.82 15.81
C SER A 162 13.31 3.55 16.52
N GLU A 163 13.00 4.71 17.12
CA GLU A 163 13.95 5.48 17.93
C GLU A 163 14.36 4.69 19.17
N GLU A 164 13.41 3.98 19.80
CA GLU A 164 13.63 3.18 21.00
C GLU A 164 14.64 2.05 20.74
N ASN A 165 14.49 1.35 19.61
CA ASN A 165 15.36 0.23 19.25
C ASN A 165 16.51 0.64 18.33
N ASN A 166 16.64 1.94 18.03
CA ASN A 166 17.65 2.51 17.12
C ASN A 166 17.78 1.72 15.81
N ARG A 167 16.64 1.40 15.16
CA ARG A 167 16.61 0.46 14.04
C ARG A 167 15.46 0.73 13.08
N TRP A 168 15.69 0.43 11.80
CA TRP A 168 14.64 0.47 10.78
C TRP A 168 13.78 -0.78 10.80
N TYR A 169 12.48 -0.58 10.81
CA TYR A 169 11.47 -1.61 10.57
C TYR A 169 10.87 -1.43 9.19
N GLY A 170 10.60 -2.55 8.53
CA GLY A 170 9.84 -2.61 7.30
C GLY A 170 8.52 -3.30 7.56
N PHE A 171 7.41 -2.59 7.38
CA PHE A 171 6.09 -3.22 7.33
C PHE A 171 5.72 -3.45 5.87
N TYR A 172 5.19 -4.63 5.56
CA TYR A 172 4.78 -4.93 4.19
C TYR A 172 3.58 -5.85 4.16
N LEU A 173 2.80 -5.70 3.11
CA LEU A 173 1.65 -6.53 2.83
C LEU A 173 2.09 -7.81 2.12
N ALA A 174 1.55 -8.94 2.53
CA ALA A 174 1.70 -10.21 1.87
C ALA A 174 0.33 -10.86 1.63
N TYR A 175 0.10 -11.29 0.39
CA TYR A 175 -1.12 -11.98 -0.02
C TYR A 175 -0.88 -13.46 -0.29
N THR A 176 -1.93 -14.24 -0.08
CA THR A 176 -2.15 -15.46 -0.84
C THR A 176 -2.82 -15.09 -2.17
N THR A 177 -2.38 -15.66 -3.29
CA THR A 177 -2.99 -15.34 -4.60
C THR A 177 -3.74 -16.53 -5.19
N ASP A 178 -4.98 -16.32 -5.62
CA ASP A 178 -5.84 -17.32 -6.25
C ASP A 178 -5.99 -17.04 -7.75
N LYS A 179 -6.18 -18.07 -8.58
CA LYS A 179 -6.36 -17.90 -10.04
C LYS A 179 -7.82 -17.75 -10.45
N GLU A 180 -8.74 -18.22 -9.62
CA GLU A 180 -10.13 -18.47 -9.97
C GLU A 180 -11.10 -17.61 -9.15
N ILE A 181 -10.68 -17.14 -7.98
CA ILE A 181 -11.51 -16.32 -7.08
C ILE A 181 -11.07 -14.85 -7.08
N ALA A 182 -12.06 -13.94 -7.08
CA ALA A 182 -11.84 -12.51 -6.91
C ALA A 182 -12.13 -12.06 -5.45
N PRO A 183 -11.35 -11.13 -4.87
CA PRO A 183 -10.12 -10.59 -5.43
C PRO A 183 -9.04 -11.68 -5.42
N ASN A 184 -8.25 -11.72 -6.48
CA ASN A 184 -7.24 -12.75 -6.65
C ASN A 184 -6.16 -12.65 -5.56
N HIS A 185 -5.85 -11.43 -5.11
CA HIS A 185 -5.05 -11.17 -3.91
C HIS A 185 -5.96 -11.28 -2.70
N SER A 186 -5.88 -12.40 -1.99
CA SER A 186 -6.75 -12.76 -0.88
C SER A 186 -5.96 -12.90 0.42
N PHE A 187 -6.67 -12.75 1.54
CA PHE A 187 -6.14 -13.01 2.88
C PHE A 187 -4.84 -12.23 3.17
N GLY A 188 -4.84 -10.95 2.86
CA GLY A 188 -3.73 -10.02 3.09
C GLY A 188 -3.33 -9.96 4.55
N ARG A 189 -2.02 -10.02 4.78
CA ARG A 189 -1.41 -10.00 6.11
C ARG A 189 -0.29 -8.99 6.11
N ILE A 190 -0.14 -8.33 7.24
CA ILE A 190 0.95 -7.38 7.42
C ILE A 190 2.07 -8.09 8.13
N TRP A 191 3.21 -8.12 7.49
CA TRP A 191 4.45 -8.63 8.04
C TRP A 191 5.33 -7.47 8.48
N ARG A 192 6.23 -7.78 9.41
CA ARG A 192 7.31 -6.88 9.82
C ARG A 192 8.66 -7.56 9.61
N CYS A 193 9.60 -6.80 9.08
CA CYS A 193 11.02 -7.12 9.09
C CYS A 193 11.81 -5.99 9.77
N GLU A 194 13.03 -6.28 10.18
CA GLU A 194 13.91 -5.33 10.85
C GLU A 194 15.27 -5.30 10.18
N SER A 195 15.86 -4.11 10.03
CA SER A 195 17.22 -3.99 9.51
C SER A 195 18.20 -4.62 10.49
N GLU A 196 19.09 -5.46 10.00
CA GLU A 196 20.13 -6.06 10.84
C GLU A 196 21.18 -5.02 11.26
N LYS A 197 21.26 -3.90 10.54
CA LYS A 197 22.14 -2.77 10.85
C LYS A 197 21.42 -1.73 11.72
N GLU A 198 22.06 -1.35 12.82
CA GLU A 198 21.58 -0.30 13.71
C GLU A 198 21.73 1.10 13.11
N GLY A 199 20.92 2.02 13.61
CA GLY A 199 20.94 3.44 13.27
C GLY A 199 20.30 3.79 11.93
N LEU A 200 20.28 5.09 11.64
CA LEU A 200 19.67 5.64 10.42
C LEU A 200 20.30 5.07 9.15
N GLU A 201 21.59 4.77 9.17
CA GLU A 201 22.35 4.17 8.07
C GLU A 201 21.99 2.69 7.80
N GLY A 202 21.11 2.10 8.62
CA GLY A 202 20.55 0.77 8.41
C GLY A 202 19.37 0.72 7.43
N ILE A 203 18.92 1.85 6.88
CA ILE A 203 17.71 1.92 6.04
C ILE A 203 17.75 1.01 4.80
N GLY A 204 18.94 0.74 4.26
CA GLY A 204 19.12 -0.14 3.10
C GLY A 204 19.13 -1.64 3.43
N GLY A 205 19.06 -2.01 4.72
CA GLY A 205 19.16 -3.39 5.17
C GLY A 205 20.60 -3.89 5.32
N PRO A 206 20.82 -5.22 5.29
CA PRO A 206 19.83 -6.29 5.05
C PRO A 206 18.73 -6.33 6.11
N TYR A 207 17.57 -6.90 5.77
CA TYR A 207 16.42 -7.02 6.67
C TYR A 207 16.15 -8.47 7.03
N ARG A 208 15.83 -8.71 8.30
CA ARG A 208 15.39 -10.00 8.83
C ARG A 208 13.90 -9.98 9.12
N ASP A 209 13.17 -10.99 8.66
CA ASP A 209 11.75 -11.14 8.95
C ASP A 209 11.49 -11.45 10.42
N MET A 210 10.49 -10.78 10.98
CA MET A 210 10.05 -10.93 12.38
C MET A 210 8.67 -11.58 12.51
N GLY A 211 7.96 -11.76 11.40
CA GLY A 211 6.66 -12.43 11.35
C GLY A 211 5.49 -11.49 11.07
N ILE A 212 4.30 -11.98 11.37
CA ILE A 212 3.02 -11.34 11.08
C ILE A 212 2.60 -10.43 12.23
N MET A 213 2.24 -9.19 11.93
CA MET A 213 1.77 -8.20 12.90
C MET A 213 0.26 -8.16 13.01
N ILE A 214 -0.44 -8.32 11.88
CA ILE A 214 -1.90 -8.40 11.81
C ILE A 214 -2.29 -9.24 10.60
N GLU A 215 -3.29 -10.10 10.78
CA GLU A 215 -3.79 -10.99 9.73
C GLU A 215 -5.29 -11.29 9.89
N PRO A 216 -5.93 -11.91 8.89
CA PRO A 216 -7.29 -12.39 9.03
C PRO A 216 -7.41 -13.42 10.15
N GLY A 217 -8.50 -13.34 10.93
CA GLY A 217 -8.70 -14.21 12.08
C GLY A 217 -10.10 -14.07 12.68
N LEU A 218 -10.26 -14.60 13.89
CA LEU A 218 -11.54 -14.51 14.62
C LEU A 218 -11.94 -13.06 14.93
N ASP A 219 -10.96 -12.17 15.03
CA ASP A 219 -11.12 -10.75 15.30
C ASP A 219 -11.26 -9.90 14.03
N SER A 220 -11.16 -10.49 12.84
CA SER A 220 -11.43 -9.78 11.59
C SER A 220 -12.83 -9.22 11.56
N GLN A 221 -12.99 -8.02 11.03
CA GLN A 221 -14.27 -7.38 10.79
C GLN A 221 -14.73 -7.65 9.37
N LEU A 222 -16.05 -7.70 9.16
CA LEU A 222 -16.63 -8.11 7.88
C LEU A 222 -16.21 -7.21 6.71
N TRP A 223 -15.93 -5.93 6.97
CA TRP A 223 -15.52 -4.97 5.96
C TRP A 223 -14.14 -5.24 5.37
N GLU A 224 -13.24 -5.93 6.10
CA GLU A 224 -11.91 -6.31 5.60
C GLU A 224 -12.03 -7.25 4.40
N GLY A 225 -13.11 -8.03 4.39
CA GLY A 225 -13.51 -8.84 3.26
C GLY A 225 -12.51 -9.92 2.89
N ARG A 226 -12.65 -10.45 1.68
CA ARG A 226 -11.77 -11.52 1.18
C ARG A 226 -10.33 -11.05 1.01
N GLN A 227 -10.11 -9.78 0.70
CA GLN A 227 -8.75 -9.27 0.58
C GLN A 227 -8.03 -9.26 1.94
N GLY A 228 -8.74 -9.24 3.07
CA GLY A 228 -8.11 -9.22 4.39
C GLY A 228 -7.46 -7.87 4.69
N VAL A 229 -6.34 -7.86 5.41
CA VAL A 229 -5.62 -6.62 5.72
C VAL A 229 -4.74 -6.24 4.54
N ALA A 230 -5.21 -5.28 3.75
CA ALA A 230 -4.75 -4.95 2.39
C ALA A 230 -3.82 -3.73 2.29
N SER A 231 -3.48 -3.10 3.42
CA SER A 231 -2.44 -2.08 3.55
C SER A 231 -2.16 -1.82 5.03
N PHE A 232 -1.04 -1.15 5.32
CA PHE A 232 -0.67 -0.79 6.68
C PHE A 232 0.16 0.50 6.69
N PHE A 233 -0.29 1.49 7.44
CA PHE A 233 0.46 2.73 7.65
C PHE A 233 0.47 3.09 9.13
N PRO A 234 1.51 2.72 9.89
CA PRO A 234 1.61 3.05 11.31
C PRO A 234 2.07 4.50 11.49
N TYR A 235 1.54 5.16 12.50
CA TYR A 235 1.88 6.52 12.86
C TYR A 235 1.77 6.73 14.38
N LYS A 236 2.67 7.54 14.90
CA LYS A 236 2.70 7.86 16.33
C LYS A 236 1.55 8.77 16.72
N VAL A 237 0.99 8.52 17.90
CA VAL A 237 -0.02 9.37 18.56
C VAL A 237 0.47 9.70 19.98
N ASP A 238 -0.26 10.53 20.71
CA ASP A 238 0.15 10.98 22.06
C ASP A 238 0.44 9.80 23.01
N LYS A 239 -0.30 8.70 22.85
CA LYS A 239 -0.13 7.46 23.61
C LYS A 239 -0.09 6.27 22.66
N GLY A 240 1.11 5.78 22.39
CA GLY A 240 1.35 4.62 21.52
C GLY A 240 1.24 4.96 20.03
N TRP A 241 0.65 4.05 19.28
CA TRP A 241 0.61 4.05 17.83
C TRP A 241 -0.76 3.68 17.31
N ASN A 242 -1.15 4.35 16.23
CA ASN A 242 -2.26 3.92 15.39
C ASN A 242 -1.73 3.51 14.03
N ALA A 243 -2.50 2.72 13.29
CA ALA A 243 -2.22 2.42 11.91
C ALA A 243 -3.50 2.47 11.09
N PHE A 244 -3.42 3.05 9.89
CA PHE A 244 -4.44 2.76 8.90
C PHE A 244 -4.25 1.33 8.40
N ILE A 245 -5.36 0.60 8.32
CA ILE A 245 -5.45 -0.72 7.71
C ILE A 245 -6.52 -0.67 6.64
N SER A 246 -6.30 -1.28 5.48
CA SER A 246 -7.38 -1.43 4.48
C SER A 246 -7.84 -2.87 4.35
N GLY A 247 -8.94 -3.06 3.65
CA GLY A 247 -9.45 -4.35 3.21
C GLY A 247 -10.44 -4.16 2.08
N ALA A 248 -10.81 -5.24 1.42
CA ALA A 248 -11.70 -5.16 0.29
C ALA A 248 -12.50 -6.43 0.05
N TYR A 249 -13.56 -6.27 -0.73
CA TYR A 249 -14.54 -7.32 -1.04
C TYR A 249 -15.18 -7.81 0.25
N PRO A 250 -15.87 -6.91 0.97
CA PRO A 250 -16.45 -7.18 2.28
C PRO A 250 -17.32 -8.44 2.27
N TYR A 251 -17.31 -9.13 3.39
CA TYR A 251 -18.31 -10.15 3.70
C TYR A 251 -19.56 -9.46 4.24
N GLU A 252 -20.75 -10.02 3.99
CA GLU A 252 -22.00 -9.49 4.53
C GLU A 252 -22.34 -10.20 5.84
N THR A 253 -21.99 -11.47 5.92
CA THR A 253 -22.11 -12.30 7.11
C THR A 253 -20.87 -13.16 7.30
N ARG A 254 -20.67 -13.69 8.49
CA ARG A 254 -19.57 -14.64 8.76
C ARG A 254 -19.66 -15.91 7.90
N ALA A 255 -20.85 -16.30 7.45
CA ALA A 255 -21.06 -17.47 6.60
C ALA A 255 -20.59 -17.25 5.14
N ASP A 256 -20.32 -16.01 4.74
CA ASP A 256 -19.76 -15.69 3.44
C ASP A 256 -18.26 -16.00 3.37
N TYR A 257 -17.59 -16.07 4.52
CA TYR A 257 -16.20 -16.46 4.59
C TYR A 257 -16.02 -17.95 4.22
N PRO A 258 -15.00 -18.32 3.44
CA PRO A 258 -14.01 -17.44 2.78
C PRO A 258 -14.36 -17.07 1.33
N LEU A 259 -15.43 -17.64 0.75
CA LEU A 259 -15.62 -17.70 -0.69
C LEU A 259 -16.47 -16.58 -1.29
N LYS A 260 -17.35 -15.96 -0.50
CA LYS A 260 -18.39 -15.04 -0.99
C LYS A 260 -18.11 -13.56 -0.70
N GLY A 261 -16.84 -13.23 -0.47
CA GLY A 261 -16.43 -11.84 -0.27
C GLY A 261 -16.69 -11.00 -1.51
N GLY A 262 -17.38 -9.88 -1.35
CA GLY A 262 -17.65 -8.93 -2.43
C GLY A 262 -18.70 -9.36 -3.46
N GLU A 263 -19.48 -10.42 -3.20
CA GLU A 263 -20.61 -10.82 -4.06
C GLU A 263 -21.66 -9.71 -4.20
N LYS A 264 -21.97 -9.01 -3.10
CA LYS A 264 -22.93 -7.90 -3.10
C LYS A 264 -22.28 -6.54 -3.35
N ARG A 265 -21.05 -6.36 -2.88
CA ARG A 265 -20.39 -5.05 -2.89
C ARG A 265 -18.88 -5.18 -3.05
N LYS A 266 -18.33 -4.56 -4.09
CA LYS A 266 -16.88 -4.47 -4.34
C LYS A 266 -16.38 -3.11 -3.88
N VAL A 267 -15.93 -3.06 -2.62
CA VAL A 267 -15.44 -1.84 -1.96
C VAL A 267 -14.06 -2.09 -1.42
N TRP A 268 -13.20 -1.07 -1.52
CA TRP A 268 -11.97 -0.94 -0.76
C TRP A 268 -12.23 0.02 0.39
N ALA A 269 -12.23 -0.54 1.59
CA ALA A 269 -12.48 0.19 2.82
C ALA A 269 -11.19 0.31 3.63
N VAL A 270 -11.14 1.33 4.48
CA VAL A 270 -10.06 1.57 5.42
C VAL A 270 -10.64 1.58 6.84
N GLY A 271 -9.88 1.09 7.79
CA GLY A 271 -10.11 1.22 9.21
C GLY A 271 -8.81 1.59 9.93
N LEU A 272 -8.85 1.49 11.25
CA LEU A 272 -7.74 1.75 12.15
C LEU A 272 -7.42 0.52 13.00
N ALA A 273 -6.14 0.37 13.29
CA ALA A 273 -5.63 -0.48 14.34
C ALA A 273 -4.79 0.36 15.31
N GLU A 274 -4.63 -0.12 16.54
CA GLU A 274 -3.84 0.52 17.60
C GLU A 274 -2.84 -0.47 18.21
N SER A 275 -1.74 0.07 18.74
CA SER A 275 -0.78 -0.66 19.55
C SER A 275 -0.03 0.28 20.50
N GLU A 276 0.50 -0.25 21.60
CA GLU A 276 1.34 0.53 22.52
C GLU A 276 2.71 0.83 21.90
N ASN A 277 3.21 -0.04 21.03
CA ASN A 277 4.54 0.04 20.40
C ASN A 277 4.47 -0.43 18.93
N LEU A 278 5.57 -0.32 18.18
CA LEU A 278 5.58 -0.68 16.75
C LEU A 278 5.57 -2.19 16.51
N GLU A 279 6.14 -2.93 17.45
CA GLU A 279 6.33 -4.38 17.45
C GLU A 279 5.00 -5.12 17.60
N GLY A 280 3.99 -4.44 18.14
CA GLY A 280 2.67 -4.99 18.41
C GLY A 280 2.52 -5.55 19.84
N PRO A 281 1.43 -6.28 20.10
CA PRO A 281 0.40 -6.69 19.15
C PRO A 281 -0.42 -5.50 18.63
N TRP A 282 -0.90 -5.59 17.39
CA TRP A 282 -1.79 -4.62 16.79
C TRP A 282 -3.24 -5.08 16.91
N LYS A 283 -4.12 -4.21 17.41
CA LYS A 283 -5.53 -4.50 17.63
C LYS A 283 -6.39 -3.62 16.73
N ARG A 284 -7.34 -4.20 16.00
CA ARG A 284 -8.35 -3.44 15.24
C ARG A 284 -9.18 -2.59 16.20
N MET A 285 -9.37 -1.31 15.85
CA MET A 285 -10.37 -0.48 16.53
C MET A 285 -11.77 -1.04 16.29
N GLY A 286 -12.71 -0.78 17.21
CA GLY A 286 -14.04 -1.37 17.19
C GLY A 286 -14.89 -0.96 15.98
N GLU A 287 -16.01 -1.66 15.77
CA GLU A 287 -16.93 -1.42 14.65
C GLU A 287 -17.67 -0.07 14.75
N GLU A 288 -17.59 0.60 15.89
CA GLU A 288 -18.02 1.99 16.07
C GLU A 288 -17.08 3.01 15.40
N ILE A 289 -15.84 2.61 15.11
CA ILE A 289 -14.83 3.40 14.39
C ILE A 289 -14.64 2.87 12.97
N ASN A 290 -14.61 1.55 12.82
CA ASN A 290 -14.28 0.87 11.57
C ASN A 290 -15.52 0.32 10.85
N PRO A 291 -15.57 0.40 9.49
CA PRO A 291 -14.63 1.09 8.62
C PRO A 291 -14.86 2.61 8.62
N ILE A 292 -13.80 3.37 8.35
CA ILE A 292 -13.88 4.82 8.15
C ILE A 292 -14.51 5.09 6.78
N THR A 293 -15.73 5.61 6.79
CA THR A 293 -16.48 5.97 5.57
C THR A 293 -16.45 7.46 5.26
N SER A 294 -15.93 8.28 6.17
CA SER A 294 -15.88 9.75 6.02
C SER A 294 -14.81 10.24 5.04
N ILE A 295 -13.84 9.38 4.66
CA ILE A 295 -12.80 9.71 3.66
C ILE A 295 -13.39 9.53 2.26
N HIS A 296 -13.83 8.32 1.98
CA HIS A 296 -14.51 7.97 0.74
C HIS A 296 -15.31 6.68 0.97
N PRO A 297 -16.59 6.60 0.54
CA PRO A 297 -17.47 5.51 0.94
C PRO A 297 -17.26 4.19 0.20
N GLN A 298 -16.45 4.17 -0.88
CA GLN A 298 -16.33 3.00 -1.76
C GLN A 298 -14.89 2.53 -2.06
N PHE A 299 -13.94 3.46 -2.03
CA PHE A 299 -12.59 3.18 -2.50
C PHE A 299 -11.57 4.04 -1.76
N VAL A 300 -10.84 3.42 -0.84
CA VAL A 300 -9.64 3.97 -0.22
C VAL A 300 -8.59 2.86 -0.19
N GLU A 301 -7.45 3.10 -0.85
CA GLU A 301 -6.34 2.16 -0.92
C GLU A 301 -5.04 2.85 -0.50
N ASN A 302 -4.18 2.14 0.25
CA ASN A 302 -2.88 2.63 0.74
C ASN A 302 -2.89 4.05 1.36
N PRO A 303 -3.78 4.33 2.33
CA PRO A 303 -3.83 5.64 3.00
C PRO A 303 -2.53 5.94 3.74
N ILE A 304 -2.12 7.22 3.73
CA ILE A 304 -0.92 7.68 4.42
C ILE A 304 -1.24 8.85 5.36
N ARG A 305 -0.44 9.00 6.41
CA ARG A 305 -0.46 10.18 7.28
C ARG A 305 0.86 10.94 7.15
N ILE A 306 0.78 12.21 6.78
CA ILE A 306 1.92 13.12 6.78
C ILE A 306 1.66 14.20 7.85
N PRO A 307 2.53 14.34 8.86
CA PRO A 307 2.43 15.44 9.81
C PRO A 307 2.64 16.78 9.09
N ILE A 308 1.69 17.70 9.23
CA ILE A 308 1.90 19.08 8.81
C ILE A 308 2.64 19.78 9.95
N THR A 309 3.94 20.04 9.75
CA THR A 309 4.67 20.94 10.65
C THR A 309 4.43 22.37 10.19
N GLN A 310 4.00 23.26 11.09
CA GLN A 310 3.71 24.69 10.82
C GLN A 310 4.89 25.49 10.19
N ARG A 311 6.08 24.89 10.04
CA ARG A 311 7.27 25.55 9.47
C ARG A 311 7.17 25.89 7.97
N ASN A 312 6.14 25.45 7.26
CA ASN A 312 5.95 25.74 5.83
C ASN A 312 4.78 26.70 5.51
N LEU A 313 4.14 27.31 6.51
CA LEU A 313 3.06 28.30 6.28
C LEU A 313 3.54 29.76 6.35
N HIS A 314 4.80 29.98 6.70
CA HIS A 314 5.45 31.30 6.68
C HIS A 314 6.82 31.19 6.00
N SER A 315 6.82 31.14 4.68
CA SER A 315 7.91 31.72 3.90
C SER A 315 7.35 32.94 3.20
N ASP A 316 7.42 34.04 3.95
CA ASP A 316 7.53 35.45 3.58
C ASP A 316 7.04 35.94 2.21
N VAL A 317 6.26 37.03 2.33
CA VAL A 317 6.02 38.16 1.39
C VAL A 317 7.07 38.32 0.28
#